data_AF-A0A2V6IP77-F1
#
_entry.id   AF-A0A2V6IP77-F1
#
_cell.length_a   1.000
_cell.length_b   1.000
_cell.length_c   1.000
_cell.angle_alpha   90.00
_cell.angle_beta   90.00
_cell.angle_gamma   90.00
#
_symmetry.space_group_name_H-M   'P 1'
#
loop_
_entity.id
_entity.type
_entity.pdbx_description
1 polymer ?
#
loop_
_entity_poly.entity_id
_entity_poly.type
_entity_poly.pdbx_seq_one_letter_code
_entity_poly.pdbx_strand_id
1 'polypeptide(L)'
;MVVTAHNGVKAYKGIEHEIALHSLILAVRLWCAALNEAETVIRTAWHRSRLSAKVHGKLSADAINALKCFQRYFAKASLVRTVRDKFASHYDRDVITAGLQRVAGDYTFVTGERSGNIFYNFAEAVRNASLLDEVGALDPSVATNPLYRDLGRLHDWFMAFSREIMVAITERCGVRVQTLTSTEVVDPSERLPIIFIDEKAMIKTLKRRGVIDANEPEPMNC
;
A
#
# COMPACT_ATOMS: atom_id res chain seq x y z
N MET A 1 -13.10 9.45 -17.08
CA MET A 1 -12.00 10.42 -16.87
C MET A 1 -11.21 9.93 -15.65
N VAL A 2 -10.04 9.32 -15.87
CA VAL A 2 -9.21 8.82 -14.76
C VAL A 2 -8.40 9.98 -14.22
N VAL A 3 -8.80 10.51 -13.05
CA VAL A 3 -7.99 11.46 -12.30
C VAL A 3 -6.83 10.67 -11.70
N THR A 4 -5.71 10.61 -12.39
CA THR A 4 -4.46 10.16 -11.76
C THR A 4 -4.10 11.16 -10.66
N ALA A 5 -3.54 10.70 -9.54
CA ALA A 5 -3.18 11.59 -8.44
C ALA A 5 -2.26 12.74 -8.89
N HIS A 6 -1.42 12.52 -9.92
CA HIS A 6 -0.61 13.54 -10.57
C HIS A 6 -1.45 14.64 -11.27
N ASN A 7 -2.52 14.26 -11.96
CA ASN A 7 -3.41 15.21 -12.64
C ASN A 7 -4.30 15.97 -11.65
N GLY A 8 -4.70 15.32 -10.55
CA GLY A 8 -5.42 15.98 -9.46
C GLY A 8 -4.59 17.09 -8.82
N VAL A 9 -3.34 16.80 -8.45
CA VAL A 9 -2.44 17.80 -7.84
C VAL A 9 -2.21 19.01 -8.78
N LYS A 10 -2.15 18.82 -10.11
CA LYS A 10 -1.98 19.94 -11.06
C LYS A 10 -3.26 20.73 -11.37
N ALA A 11 -4.45 20.12 -11.23
CA ALA A 11 -5.70 20.72 -11.67
C ALA A 11 -6.36 21.64 -10.62
N TYR A 12 -6.02 21.48 -9.35
CA TYR A 12 -6.63 22.21 -8.24
C TYR A 12 -5.75 23.35 -7.73
N LYS A 13 -6.38 24.41 -7.21
CA LYS A 13 -5.74 25.56 -6.52
C LYS A 13 -6.37 25.69 -5.13
N GLY A 14 -5.65 26.25 -4.16
CA GLY A 14 -6.19 26.43 -2.81
C GLY A 14 -6.29 25.11 -2.03
N ILE A 15 -7.36 24.94 -1.24
CA ILE A 15 -7.48 23.84 -0.28
C ILE A 15 -7.58 22.46 -0.93
N GLU A 16 -8.14 22.38 -2.14
CA GLU A 16 -8.27 21.14 -2.90
C GLU A 16 -6.91 20.59 -3.35
N HIS A 17 -5.96 21.48 -3.63
CA HIS A 17 -4.57 21.10 -3.93
C HIS A 17 -3.90 20.48 -2.70
N GLU A 18 -4.06 21.10 -1.53
CA GLU A 18 -3.51 20.60 -0.28
C GLU A 18 -4.10 19.24 0.09
N ILE A 19 -5.42 19.08 -0.02
CA ILE A 19 -6.10 17.80 0.22
C ILE A 19 -5.58 16.72 -0.74
N ALA A 20 -5.43 17.03 -2.03
CA ALA A 20 -4.92 16.08 -3.02
C ALA A 20 -3.48 15.65 -2.70
N LEU A 21 -2.61 16.60 -2.32
CA LEU A 21 -1.23 16.32 -1.96
C LEU A 21 -1.13 15.47 -0.68
N HIS A 22 -1.90 15.80 0.35
CA HIS A 22 -1.97 15.02 1.60
C HIS A 22 -2.45 13.60 1.34
N SER A 23 -3.52 13.46 0.55
CA SER A 23 -4.06 12.14 0.18
C SER A 23 -3.06 11.30 -0.60
N LEU A 24 -2.33 11.92 -1.53
CA LEU A 24 -1.28 11.25 -2.29
C LEU A 24 -0.14 10.77 -1.39
N ILE A 25 0.36 11.62 -0.50
CA ILE A 25 1.46 11.26 0.39
C ILE A 25 1.05 10.18 1.39
N LEU A 26 -0.17 10.24 1.91
CA LEU A 26 -0.74 9.18 2.73
C LEU A 26 -0.78 7.85 1.96
N ALA A 27 -1.30 7.85 0.74
CA ALA A 27 -1.37 6.66 -0.11
C ALA A 27 0.03 6.07 -0.38
N VAL A 28 1.01 6.92 -0.71
CA VAL A 28 2.41 6.52 -0.91
C VAL A 28 2.99 5.85 0.33
N ARG A 29 2.77 6.41 1.52
CA ARG A 29 3.25 5.85 2.80
C ARG A 29 2.65 4.47 3.06
N LEU A 30 1.34 4.33 2.88
CA LEU A 30 0.64 3.06 3.04
C LEU A 30 1.11 2.03 2.03
N TRP A 31 1.35 2.44 0.78
CA TRP A 31 1.82 1.55 -0.27
C TRP A 31 3.24 1.04 0.01
N CYS A 32 4.15 1.94 0.44
CA CYS A 32 5.49 1.56 0.90
C CYS A 32 5.42 0.54 2.05
N ALA A 33 4.58 0.81 3.06
CA ALA A 33 4.40 -0.11 4.18
C ALA A 33 3.92 -1.49 3.71
N ALA A 34 2.89 -1.54 2.87
CA ALA A 34 2.33 -2.78 2.34
C ALA A 34 3.35 -3.58 1.51
N LEU A 35 4.12 -2.92 0.63
CA LEU A 35 5.16 -3.58 -0.17
C LEU A 35 6.31 -4.13 0.70
N ASN A 36 6.66 -3.42 1.78
CA ASN A 36 7.65 -3.90 2.74
C ASN A 36 7.16 -5.15 3.51
N GLU A 37 5.89 -5.15 3.93
CA GLU A 37 5.27 -6.33 4.53
C GLU A 37 5.20 -7.51 3.55
N ALA A 38 4.88 -7.23 2.28
CA ALA A 38 4.89 -8.24 1.22
C ALA A 38 6.28 -8.89 1.06
N GLU A 39 7.37 -8.11 1.10
CA GLU A 39 8.73 -8.67 1.10
C GLU A 39 8.99 -9.54 2.33
N THR A 40 8.54 -9.10 3.51
CA THR A 40 8.68 -9.89 4.74
C THR A 40 7.92 -11.22 4.63
N VAL A 41 6.69 -11.21 4.11
CA VAL A 41 5.90 -12.42 3.87
C VAL A 41 6.60 -13.33 2.85
N ILE A 42 7.14 -12.80 1.76
CA ILE A 42 7.89 -13.61 0.78
C ILE A 42 9.14 -14.23 1.44
N ARG A 43 9.92 -13.43 2.17
CA ARG A 43 11.14 -13.92 2.82
C ARG A 43 10.85 -14.96 3.90
N THR A 44 9.78 -14.79 4.67
CA THR A 44 9.48 -15.65 5.82
C THR A 44 8.52 -16.79 5.49
N ALA A 45 7.43 -16.52 4.78
CA ALA A 45 6.42 -17.51 4.46
C ALA A 45 6.67 -18.24 3.14
N TRP A 46 7.22 -17.59 2.11
CA TRP A 46 7.49 -18.28 0.84
C TRP A 46 8.81 -19.07 0.89
N HIS A 47 9.91 -18.42 1.29
CA HIS A 47 11.24 -19.04 1.26
C HIS A 47 11.53 -19.96 2.46
N ARG A 48 11.06 -19.63 3.67
CA ARG A 48 11.32 -20.48 4.86
C ARG A 48 10.25 -21.56 5.07
N SER A 49 9.22 -21.62 4.23
CA SER A 49 8.25 -22.71 4.28
C SER A 49 8.46 -23.70 3.13
N ARG A 50 7.81 -24.87 3.24
CA ARG A 50 7.75 -25.86 2.14
C ARG A 50 6.84 -25.41 0.98
N LEU A 51 6.29 -24.21 1.02
CA LEU A 51 5.38 -23.71 -0.02
C LEU A 51 6.11 -23.50 -1.34
N SER A 52 7.29 -22.87 -1.34
CA SER A 52 8.10 -22.69 -2.54
C SER A 52 8.39 -24.03 -3.23
N ALA A 53 8.91 -25.02 -2.50
CA ALA A 53 9.19 -26.35 -3.04
C ALA A 53 7.96 -27.05 -3.67
N LYS A 54 6.76 -26.72 -3.18
CA LYS A 54 5.50 -27.34 -3.60
C LYS A 54 4.86 -26.67 -4.83
N VAL A 55 5.16 -25.40 -5.07
CA VAL A 55 4.37 -24.56 -5.99
C VAL A 55 5.24 -23.82 -6.99
N HIS A 56 6.54 -23.63 -6.72
CA HIS A 56 7.46 -22.89 -7.59
C HIS A 56 7.53 -23.45 -9.01
N GLY A 57 7.50 -24.79 -9.17
CA GLY A 57 7.51 -25.44 -10.48
C GLY A 57 6.22 -25.25 -11.31
N LYS A 58 5.16 -24.67 -10.73
CA LYS A 58 3.93 -24.31 -11.43
C LYS A 58 3.90 -22.85 -11.90
N LEU A 59 4.85 -22.04 -11.44
CA LEU A 59 4.90 -20.62 -11.81
C LEU A 59 5.54 -20.47 -13.19
N SER A 60 5.05 -19.50 -13.95
CA SER A 60 5.65 -19.10 -15.23
C SER A 60 7.04 -18.53 -15.03
N ALA A 61 7.83 -18.50 -16.11
CA ALA A 61 9.13 -17.85 -16.11
C ALA A 61 9.00 -16.36 -15.77
N ASP A 62 7.92 -15.71 -16.19
CA ASP A 62 7.65 -14.29 -15.94
C ASP A 62 7.36 -14.03 -14.46
N ALA A 63 6.52 -14.84 -13.81
CA ALA A 63 6.26 -14.71 -12.38
C ALA A 63 7.52 -14.98 -11.53
N ILE A 64 8.34 -15.96 -11.92
CA ILE A 64 9.62 -16.23 -11.26
C ILE A 64 10.59 -15.06 -11.44
N ASN A 65 10.66 -14.49 -12.64
CA ASN A 65 11.51 -13.34 -12.92
C ASN A 65 11.04 -12.09 -12.17
N ALA A 66 9.74 -11.84 -12.14
CA ALA A 66 9.12 -10.76 -11.37
C ALA A 66 9.45 -10.88 -9.87
N LEU A 67 9.32 -12.07 -9.28
CA LEU A 67 9.74 -12.33 -7.90
C LEU A 67 11.22 -12.00 -7.68
N LYS A 68 12.11 -12.45 -8.59
CA LYS A 68 13.56 -12.15 -8.49
C LYS A 68 13.84 -10.65 -8.53
N CYS A 69 13.19 -9.91 -9.44
CA CYS A 69 13.33 -8.47 -9.55
C CYS A 69 12.83 -7.76 -8.28
N PHE A 70 11.65 -8.15 -7.79
CA PHE A 70 11.08 -7.65 -6.54
C PHE A 70 12.05 -7.84 -5.37
N GLN A 71 12.55 -9.06 -5.17
CA GLN A 71 13.47 -9.34 -4.06
C GLN A 71 14.82 -8.63 -4.21
N ARG A 72 15.34 -8.50 -5.43
CA ARG A 72 16.60 -7.78 -5.69
C ARG A 72 16.51 -6.31 -5.30
N TYR A 73 15.35 -5.68 -5.48
CA TYR A 73 15.13 -4.30 -5.03
C TYR A 73 15.33 -4.15 -3.52
N PHE A 74 14.78 -5.07 -2.74
CA PHE A 74 14.90 -5.07 -1.27
C PHE A 74 16.21 -5.65 -0.74
N ALA A 75 17.09 -6.19 -1.60
CA ALA A 75 18.40 -6.69 -1.17
C ALA A 75 19.37 -5.55 -0.78
N LYS A 76 19.09 -4.31 -1.20
CA LYS A 76 19.85 -3.11 -0.86
C LYS A 76 19.00 -2.17 0.00
N ALA A 77 19.60 -1.08 0.47
CA ALA A 77 18.83 0.05 0.98
C ALA A 77 17.83 0.49 -0.10
N SER A 78 16.57 0.65 0.27
CA SER A 78 15.49 0.90 -0.67
C SER A 78 14.61 2.05 -0.20
N LEU A 79 14.10 2.82 -1.15
CA LEU A 79 13.24 3.97 -0.90
C LEU A 79 12.00 3.57 -0.10
N VAL A 80 11.43 2.40 -0.42
CA VAL A 80 10.31 1.80 0.31
C VAL A 80 10.63 1.61 1.79
N ARG A 81 11.81 1.06 2.13
CA ARG A 81 12.24 0.89 3.52
C ARG A 81 12.48 2.23 4.20
N THR A 82 13.16 3.16 3.54
CA THR A 82 13.38 4.51 4.07
C THR A 82 12.06 5.20 4.41
N VAL A 83 11.10 5.21 3.49
CA VAL A 83 9.76 5.80 3.72
C VAL A 83 9.02 5.06 4.82
N ARG A 84 9.08 3.72 4.86
CA ARG A 84 8.43 2.92 5.90
C ARG A 84 9.00 3.25 7.28
N ASP A 85 10.32 3.23 7.42
CA ASP A 85 11.01 3.33 8.70
C ASP A 85 10.93 4.74 9.27
N LYS A 86 10.99 5.77 8.42
CA LYS A 86 11.02 7.18 8.84
C LYS A 86 9.65 7.86 8.83
N PHE A 87 8.68 7.33 8.09
CA PHE A 87 7.41 8.03 7.87
C PHE A 87 6.13 7.18 7.90
N ALA A 88 6.14 5.85 7.79
CA ALA A 88 4.87 5.10 7.69
C ALA A 88 4.12 5.00 9.03
N SER A 89 4.79 4.52 10.09
CA SER A 89 4.15 4.23 11.39
C SER A 89 4.66 5.12 12.52
N HIS A 90 5.93 5.50 12.46
CA HIS A 90 6.58 6.43 13.37
C HIS A 90 7.37 7.44 12.57
N TYR A 91 7.42 8.67 13.07
CA TYR A 91 8.21 9.72 12.44
C TYR A 91 9.59 9.75 13.08
N ASP A 92 10.62 9.74 12.23
CA ASP A 92 11.98 10.00 12.70
C ASP A 92 12.09 11.46 13.17
N ARG A 93 12.47 11.63 14.44
CA ARG A 93 12.52 12.95 15.09
C ARG A 93 13.50 13.88 14.43
N ASP A 94 14.66 13.38 14.03
CA ASP A 94 15.74 14.20 13.48
C ASP A 94 15.35 14.69 12.09
N VAL A 95 14.72 13.81 11.31
CA VAL A 95 14.18 14.13 9.97
C VAL A 95 13.08 15.21 10.06
N ILE A 96 12.12 15.08 10.98
CA ILE A 96 11.08 16.10 11.18
C ILE A 96 11.67 17.43 11.69
N THR A 97 12.67 17.37 12.58
CA THR A 97 13.33 18.58 13.10
C THR A 97 14.04 19.35 11.98
N ALA A 98 14.70 18.64 11.07
CA ALA A 98 15.30 19.25 9.88
C ALA A 98 14.24 19.87 8.95
N GLY A 99 13.08 19.23 8.80
CA GLY A 99 11.97 19.76 8.01
C GLY A 99 11.37 21.05 8.60
N LEU A 100 11.23 21.13 9.93
CA LEU A 100 10.72 22.32 10.63
C LEU A 100 11.51 23.59 10.29
N GLN A 101 12.84 23.48 10.16
CA GLN A 101 13.71 24.60 9.82
C GLN A 101 13.43 25.18 8.42
N ARG A 102 12.80 24.41 7.52
CA ARG A 102 12.55 24.80 6.13
C ARG A 102 11.18 25.40 5.90
N VAL A 103 10.20 25.00 6.70
CA VAL A 103 8.85 25.58 6.62
C VAL A 103 8.81 26.94 7.33
N ALA A 104 9.86 27.29 8.09
CA ALA A 104 9.96 28.44 8.98
C ALA A 104 9.39 29.74 8.39
N GLY A 105 8.48 30.35 9.15
CA GLY A 105 7.86 31.64 8.90
C GLY A 105 7.14 32.14 10.16
N ASP A 106 6.57 33.35 10.12
CA ASP A 106 5.80 33.90 11.24
C ASP A 106 4.44 33.19 11.33
N TYR A 107 4.29 32.31 12.33
CA TYR A 107 3.01 31.63 12.59
C TYR A 107 2.22 32.38 13.65
N THR A 108 0.97 32.72 13.32
CA THR A 108 0.05 33.39 14.25
C THR A 108 -0.90 32.38 14.87
N PHE A 109 -0.92 32.33 16.20
CA PHE A 109 -1.88 31.56 16.96
C PHE A 109 -3.16 32.37 17.09
N VAL A 110 -4.27 31.84 16.57
CA VAL A 110 -5.60 32.41 16.80
C VAL A 110 -6.37 31.42 17.66
N THR A 111 -6.82 31.89 18.82
CA THR A 111 -7.63 31.13 19.78
C THR A 111 -8.84 31.97 20.17
N GLY A 112 -10.01 31.35 20.21
CA GLY A 112 -11.23 31.86 20.80
C GLY A 112 -11.63 31.07 22.04
N GLU A 113 -12.75 31.44 22.66
CA GLU A 113 -13.23 30.89 23.93
C GLU A 113 -13.50 29.37 23.89
N ARG A 114 -13.81 28.81 22.70
CA ARG A 114 -14.17 27.39 22.50
C ARG A 114 -13.42 26.68 21.38
N SER A 115 -12.52 27.35 20.68
CA SER A 115 -11.79 26.77 19.55
C SER A 115 -10.49 27.52 19.29
N GLY A 116 -9.50 26.86 18.69
CA GLY A 116 -8.28 27.48 18.21
C GLY A 116 -7.84 26.84 16.91
N ASN A 117 -6.90 27.49 16.24
CA ASN A 117 -6.29 26.95 15.03
C ASN A 117 -5.65 25.59 15.36
N ILE A 118 -5.95 24.56 14.57
CA ILE A 118 -5.31 23.25 14.67
C ILE A 118 -4.07 23.21 13.79
N PHE A 119 -2.93 22.82 14.36
CA PHE A 119 -1.64 22.68 13.66
C PHE A 119 -1.59 21.48 12.71
N TYR A 120 -2.74 20.91 12.34
CA TYR A 120 -2.79 19.74 11.48
C TYR A 120 -2.16 20.04 10.11
N ASN A 121 -2.60 21.12 9.44
CA ASN A 121 -2.06 21.48 8.13
C ASN A 121 -0.57 21.85 8.19
N PHE A 122 -0.15 22.50 9.28
CA PHE A 122 1.28 22.80 9.51
C PHE A 122 2.09 21.53 9.70
N ALA A 123 1.63 20.61 10.55
CA ALA A 123 2.29 19.33 10.78
C ALA A 123 2.37 18.50 9.48
N GLU A 124 1.31 18.49 8.68
CA GLU A 124 1.31 17.84 7.36
C GLU A 124 2.29 18.52 6.39
N ALA A 125 2.33 19.85 6.34
CA ALA A 125 3.29 20.57 5.50
C ALA A 125 4.75 20.22 5.86
N VAL A 126 5.08 20.20 7.16
CA VAL A 126 6.39 19.78 7.66
C VAL A 126 6.70 18.34 7.29
N ARG A 127 5.75 17.41 7.47
CA ARG A 127 5.91 15.99 7.13
C ARG A 127 6.15 15.81 5.63
N ASN A 128 5.38 16.50 4.80
CA ASN A 128 5.47 16.42 3.35
C ASN A 128 6.82 16.94 2.86
N ALA A 129 7.24 18.11 3.34
CA ALA A 129 8.56 18.66 3.03
C ALA A 129 9.68 17.68 3.43
N SER A 130 9.60 17.14 4.65
CA SER A 130 10.60 16.19 5.17
C SER A 130 10.69 14.90 4.33
N LEU A 131 9.55 14.36 3.91
CA LEU A 131 9.51 13.17 3.06
C LEU A 131 10.11 13.47 1.68
N LEU A 132 9.71 14.59 1.07
CA LEU A 132 10.20 15.02 -0.23
C LEU A 132 11.73 15.20 -0.24
N ASP A 133 12.26 15.75 0.84
CA ASP A 133 13.70 15.89 1.05
C ASP A 133 14.42 14.55 1.19
N GLU A 134 13.86 13.64 1.98
CA GLU A 134 14.44 12.31 2.18
C GLU A 134 14.48 11.51 0.87
N VAL A 135 13.49 11.69 0.00
CA VAL A 135 13.47 11.06 -1.33
C VAL A 135 14.25 11.85 -2.39
N GLY A 136 14.92 12.94 -1.99
CA GLY A 136 15.82 13.74 -2.84
C GLY A 136 15.10 14.60 -3.87
N ALA A 137 13.87 15.02 -3.61
CA ALA A 137 13.07 15.74 -4.57
C ALA A 137 12.51 17.05 -4.00
N LEU A 138 13.08 18.16 -4.47
CA LEU A 138 12.80 19.52 -3.98
C LEU A 138 11.44 20.09 -4.42
N ASP A 139 10.74 19.43 -5.36
CA ASP A 139 9.43 19.83 -5.84
C ASP A 139 8.46 18.64 -5.75
N PRO A 140 7.32 18.72 -5.02
CA PRO A 140 6.32 17.66 -4.93
C PRO A 140 5.82 17.16 -6.29
N SER A 141 5.72 18.04 -7.28
CA SER A 141 5.27 17.73 -8.64
C SER A 141 6.33 16.96 -9.45
N VAL A 142 7.60 17.08 -9.08
CA VAL A 142 8.76 16.38 -9.66
C VAL A 142 9.07 15.09 -8.89
N ALA A 143 8.94 15.10 -7.56
CA ALA A 143 9.20 14.01 -6.63
C ALA A 143 8.27 12.80 -6.81
N THR A 144 7.01 13.10 -7.11
CA THR A 144 5.98 12.09 -7.24
C THR A 144 6.23 11.20 -8.46
N ASN A 145 6.96 11.65 -9.49
CA ASN A 145 7.13 10.85 -10.71
C ASN A 145 8.14 9.70 -10.55
N PRO A 146 9.36 9.88 -9.99
CA PRO A 146 10.28 8.77 -9.71
C PRO A 146 9.74 7.84 -8.63
N LEU A 147 9.22 8.38 -7.52
CA LEU A 147 8.69 7.59 -6.41
C LEU A 147 7.52 6.72 -6.86
N TYR A 148 6.54 7.29 -7.58
CA TYR A 148 5.38 6.56 -8.07
C TYR A 148 5.74 5.57 -9.18
N ARG A 149 6.74 5.88 -10.01
CA ARG A 149 7.23 4.97 -11.05
C ARG A 149 7.95 3.77 -10.46
N ASP A 150 8.81 3.99 -9.46
CA ASP A 150 9.51 2.90 -8.79
C ASP A 150 8.51 2.04 -7.99
N LEU A 151 7.57 2.66 -7.28
CA LEU A 151 6.47 1.95 -6.61
C LEU A 151 5.58 1.17 -7.59
N GLY A 152 5.26 1.76 -8.74
CA GLY A 152 4.51 1.11 -9.80
C GLY A 152 5.20 -0.15 -10.30
N ARG A 153 6.50 -0.08 -10.60
CA ARG A 153 7.28 -1.28 -11.02
C ARG A 153 7.32 -2.35 -9.94
N LEU A 154 7.53 -1.95 -8.68
CA LEU A 154 7.53 -2.87 -7.55
C LEU A 154 6.18 -3.56 -7.39
N HIS A 155 5.11 -2.80 -7.51
CA HIS A 155 3.75 -3.32 -7.51
C HIS A 155 3.53 -4.28 -8.66
N ASP A 156 3.93 -3.94 -9.88
CA ASP A 156 3.76 -4.81 -11.04
C ASP A 156 4.50 -6.14 -10.87
N TRP A 157 5.74 -6.10 -10.37
CA TRP A 157 6.49 -7.33 -10.06
C TRP A 157 5.82 -8.15 -8.96
N PHE A 158 5.36 -7.50 -7.88
CA PHE A 158 4.64 -8.18 -6.82
C PHE A 158 3.35 -8.80 -7.33
N MET A 159 2.58 -8.08 -8.13
CA MET A 159 1.28 -8.54 -8.66
C MET A 159 1.44 -9.64 -9.71
N ALA A 160 2.47 -9.58 -10.56
CA ALA A 160 2.79 -10.66 -11.48
C ALA A 160 3.08 -11.97 -10.73
N PHE A 161 3.89 -11.90 -9.67
CA PHE A 161 4.14 -13.05 -8.80
C PHE A 161 2.91 -13.49 -8.01
N SER A 162 2.21 -12.55 -7.36
CA SER A 162 1.13 -12.83 -6.42
C SER A 162 -0.11 -13.44 -7.10
N ARG A 163 -0.41 -13.03 -8.34
CA ARG A 163 -1.51 -13.61 -9.12
C ARG A 163 -1.32 -15.10 -9.34
N GLU A 164 -0.15 -15.52 -9.81
CA GLU A 164 0.10 -16.92 -10.12
C GLU A 164 0.24 -17.79 -8.87
N ILE A 165 0.93 -17.31 -7.83
CA ILE A 165 1.05 -18.07 -6.59
C ILE A 165 -0.32 -18.25 -5.91
N MET A 166 -1.20 -17.23 -5.94
CA MET A 166 -2.54 -17.35 -5.36
C MET A 166 -3.37 -18.39 -6.10
N VAL A 167 -3.36 -18.40 -7.43
CA VAL A 167 -4.00 -19.46 -8.22
C VAL A 167 -3.45 -20.84 -7.81
N ALA A 168 -2.14 -21.00 -7.81
CA ALA A 168 -1.51 -22.28 -7.52
C ALA A 168 -1.68 -22.75 -6.06
N ILE A 169 -1.87 -21.83 -5.10
CA ILE A 169 -2.30 -22.14 -3.72
C ILE A 169 -3.76 -22.59 -3.72
N THR A 170 -4.65 -21.82 -4.35
CA THR A 170 -6.10 -22.10 -4.34
C THR A 170 -6.41 -23.47 -4.96
N GLU A 171 -5.78 -23.85 -6.07
CA GLU A 171 -5.88 -25.19 -6.65
C GLU A 171 -5.62 -26.32 -5.63
N ARG A 172 -4.72 -26.09 -4.67
CA ARG A 172 -4.37 -27.08 -3.64
C ARG A 172 -5.35 -27.11 -2.47
N CYS A 173 -6.14 -26.05 -2.28
CA CYS A 173 -7.13 -25.95 -1.22
C CYS A 173 -8.46 -26.64 -1.57
N GLY A 174 -8.60 -27.20 -2.78
CA GLY A 174 -9.83 -27.86 -3.20
C GLY A 174 -11.02 -26.90 -3.29
N VAL A 175 -10.77 -25.63 -3.66
CA VAL A 175 -11.83 -24.62 -3.79
C VAL A 175 -12.82 -25.02 -4.88
N ARG A 176 -14.10 -24.76 -4.63
CA ARG A 176 -15.13 -24.80 -5.67
C ARG A 176 -14.94 -23.62 -6.61
N VAL A 177 -14.66 -23.91 -7.87
CA VAL A 177 -14.70 -22.90 -8.94
C VAL A 177 -16.17 -22.60 -9.23
N GLN A 178 -16.61 -21.37 -8.95
CA GLN A 178 -17.89 -20.86 -9.44
C GLN A 178 -17.62 -19.95 -10.63
N THR A 179 -18.20 -20.30 -11.78
CA THR A 179 -18.16 -19.44 -12.96
C THR A 179 -19.23 -18.37 -12.81
N LEU A 180 -18.80 -17.12 -12.63
CA LEU A 180 -19.69 -15.97 -12.67
C LEU A 180 -19.77 -15.48 -14.10
N THR A 181 -20.93 -15.62 -14.72
CA THR A 181 -21.20 -15.01 -16.03
C THR A 181 -21.64 -13.58 -15.80
N SER A 182 -20.72 -12.62 -15.91
CA SER A 182 -21.08 -11.21 -16.01
C SER A 182 -21.78 -10.99 -17.34
N THR A 183 -22.95 -10.36 -17.34
CA THR A 183 -23.62 -9.90 -18.57
C THR A 183 -22.93 -8.68 -19.19
N GLU A 184 -22.04 -8.03 -18.44
CA GLU A 184 -21.12 -7.04 -19.00
C GLU A 184 -19.84 -7.74 -19.45
N VAL A 185 -19.57 -7.69 -20.75
CA VAL A 185 -18.28 -8.10 -21.33
C VAL A 185 -17.21 -7.22 -20.71
N VAL A 186 -16.37 -7.80 -19.86
CA VAL A 186 -15.16 -7.14 -19.42
C VAL A 186 -14.03 -8.14 -19.49
N ASP A 187 -13.00 -7.79 -20.24
CA ASP A 187 -11.77 -8.56 -20.38
C ASP A 187 -11.20 -8.87 -18.98
N PRO A 188 -11.14 -10.15 -18.57
CA PRO A 188 -10.60 -10.54 -17.26
C PRO A 188 -9.10 -10.21 -17.12
N SER A 189 -8.38 -10.05 -18.23
CA SER A 189 -6.95 -9.66 -18.22
C SER A 189 -6.75 -8.18 -17.89
N GLU A 190 -7.79 -7.35 -18.00
CA GLU A 190 -7.77 -5.92 -17.67
C GLU A 190 -8.19 -5.61 -16.23
N ARG A 191 -8.64 -6.61 -15.45
CA ARG A 191 -9.09 -6.40 -14.06
C ARG A 191 -8.18 -7.09 -13.03
N LEU A 192 -7.98 -6.40 -11.90
CA LEU A 192 -7.30 -6.97 -10.74
C LEU A 192 -8.14 -8.13 -10.17
N PRO A 193 -7.51 -9.19 -9.62
CA PRO A 193 -8.25 -10.31 -9.04
C PRO A 193 -9.16 -9.82 -7.91
N ILE A 194 -10.46 -10.12 -8.03
CA ILE A 194 -11.43 -9.88 -6.96
C ILE A 194 -11.31 -11.06 -6.00
N ILE A 195 -10.85 -10.79 -4.77
CA ILE A 195 -10.88 -11.79 -3.70
C ILE A 195 -12.30 -11.82 -3.15
N PHE A 196 -13.04 -12.88 -3.48
CA PHE A 196 -14.30 -13.17 -2.81
C PHE A 196 -13.99 -13.87 -1.48
N ILE A 197 -14.34 -13.23 -0.37
CA ILE A 197 -14.26 -13.84 0.96
C ILE A 197 -15.63 -14.47 1.22
N ASP A 198 -15.68 -15.80 1.28
CA ASP A 198 -16.83 -16.51 1.82
C ASP A 198 -16.87 -16.25 3.34
N GLU A 199 -17.75 -15.33 3.73
CA GLU A 199 -17.92 -14.88 5.11
C GLU A 199 -18.18 -16.06 6.06
N LYS A 200 -18.98 -17.06 5.63
CA LYS A 200 -19.29 -18.24 6.43
C LYS A 200 -18.06 -19.13 6.62
N ALA A 201 -17.25 -19.31 5.57
CA ALA A 201 -16.01 -20.07 5.65
C ALA A 201 -14.95 -19.37 6.52
N MET A 202 -14.89 -18.03 6.48
CA MET A 202 -14.01 -17.22 7.32
C MET A 202 -14.41 -17.31 8.79
N ILE A 203 -15.70 -17.10 9.12
CA ILE A 203 -16.23 -17.22 10.48
C ILE A 203 -15.94 -18.62 11.04
N LYS A 204 -16.20 -19.68 10.27
CA LYS A 204 -15.88 -21.06 10.67
C LYS A 204 -14.39 -21.27 10.97
N THR A 205 -13.51 -20.66 10.17
CA THR A 205 -12.05 -20.75 10.36
C THR A 205 -11.59 -19.99 11.60
N LEU A 206 -12.14 -18.82 11.84
CA LEU A 206 -11.84 -18.01 13.02
C LEU A 206 -12.37 -18.64 14.31
N LYS A 207 -13.58 -19.23 14.30
CA LYS A 207 -14.12 -20.06 15.40
C LYS A 207 -13.21 -21.25 15.70
N ARG A 208 -12.74 -21.98 14.67
CA ARG A 208 -11.77 -23.09 14.85
C ARG A 208 -10.44 -22.66 15.45
N ARG A 209 -10.01 -21.43 15.22
CA ARG A 209 -8.76 -20.87 15.76
C ARG A 209 -8.94 -20.20 17.12
N GLY A 210 -10.15 -20.22 17.68
CA GLY A 210 -10.47 -19.56 18.96
C GLY A 210 -10.39 -18.03 18.89
N VAL A 211 -10.48 -17.45 17.69
CA VAL A 211 -10.38 -16.00 17.48
C VAL A 211 -11.74 -15.32 17.68
N ILE A 212 -12.84 -16.04 17.42
CA ILE A 212 -14.21 -15.64 17.75
C ILE A 212 -14.92 -16.78 18.47
N ASP A 213 -15.85 -16.45 19.36
CA ASP A 213 -16.58 -17.42 20.16
C ASP A 213 -17.40 -18.36 19.25
N ALA A 214 -17.35 -19.66 19.53
CA ALA A 214 -18.09 -20.66 18.78
C ALA A 214 -19.62 -20.40 18.86
N ASN A 215 -20.07 -19.75 19.94
CA ASN A 215 -21.48 -19.52 20.27
C ASN A 215 -22.05 -18.17 19.80
N GLU A 216 -21.25 -17.33 19.13
CA GLU A 216 -21.76 -16.07 18.60
C GLU A 216 -22.78 -16.33 17.46
N PRO A 217 -24.00 -15.74 17.52
CA PRO A 217 -25.06 -15.97 16.55
C PRO A 217 -24.67 -15.43 15.17
N GLU A 218 -25.06 -16.15 14.10
CA GLU A 218 -24.81 -15.67 12.73
C GLU A 218 -25.52 -14.32 12.52
N PRO A 219 -24.87 -13.34 11.87
CA PRO A 219 -25.53 -12.08 11.55
C PRO A 219 -26.76 -12.38 10.66
N MET A 220 -27.93 -11.88 11.08
CA MET A 220 -29.15 -11.97 10.28
C MET A 220 -28.92 -11.21 8.98
N ASN A 221 -29.01 -11.93 7.85
CA ASN A 221 -29.01 -11.32 6.52
C ASN A 221 -30.21 -10.36 6.43
N CYS A 222 -29.95 -9.06 6.29
CA CYS A 222 -30.90 -8.09 5.76
C CYS A 222 -30.81 -8.04 4.23
#